data_AF-A0A1H4DGX8-F1
#
_entry.id   AF-A0A1H4DGX8-F1
#
_cell.length_a   1.000
_cell.length_b   1.000
_cell.length_c   1.000
_cell.angle_alpha   90.00
_cell.angle_beta   90.00
_cell.angle_gamma   90.00
#
_symmetry.space_group_name_H-M   'P 1'
#
loop_
_entity.id
_entity.type
_entity.pdbx_description
1 polymer ?
#
loop_
_entity_poly.entity_id
_entity_poly.type
_entity_poly.pdbx_seq_one_letter_code
_entity_poly.pdbx_strand_id
1 'polypeptide(L)'
;MKLVQALLLASSLVFTWSVQATIVEFRTSLGNFEVNLFDEITPKTVANFLQYVEEESYHNSVIHRLVPDFVVQGGGFAYSGELPLNAIPARAAVQNEPKLSNRKGTIAMAKLENRPNSATNQWFFNLNDNHAGQPQLDTQNGGFTVFGQISEQGMEILAAIAALPRFNLGAANSIPLRNYTNADAAAGKTVTAENLVLIESVVIVDARSNTAAGLNPVANTLIEQQPPQDNNSDNGGSLAWLVVGLAGILLVRRRRKRLV
;
A
#
# COMPACT_ATOMS: atom_id res chain seq x y z
N MET A 1 1.03 45.40 50.54
CA MET A 1 1.54 45.54 49.15
C MET A 1 2.88 44.81 49.03
N LYS A 2 3.14 44.18 47.87
CA LYS A 2 4.34 43.39 47.44
C LYS A 2 4.25 41.85 47.49
N LEU A 3 3.28 41.29 46.76
CA LEU A 3 3.43 40.53 45.51
C LEU A 3 4.79 39.86 45.12
N VAL A 4 4.69 38.57 44.72
CA VAL A 4 5.43 37.76 43.70
C VAL A 4 6.87 37.28 44.02
N GLN A 5 7.40 36.09 43.70
CA GLN A 5 7.10 35.03 42.70
C GLN A 5 7.46 33.63 43.21
N ALA A 6 6.61 32.65 42.92
CA ALA A 6 6.95 31.23 42.92
C ALA A 6 7.71 30.88 41.64
N LEU A 7 8.86 30.24 41.77
CA LEU A 7 9.64 29.71 40.65
C LEU A 7 9.15 28.27 40.36
N LEU A 8 8.29 28.11 39.37
CA LEU A 8 7.92 26.79 38.85
C LEU A 8 8.95 26.38 37.79
N LEU A 9 9.77 25.38 38.10
CA LEU A 9 10.59 24.69 37.11
C LEU A 9 9.66 23.94 36.14
N ALA A 10 9.52 24.43 34.91
CA ALA A 10 8.92 23.68 33.83
C ALA A 10 9.97 22.70 33.27
N SER A 11 9.90 21.44 33.69
CA SER A 11 10.65 20.35 33.07
C SER A 11 10.02 20.02 31.72
N SER A 12 10.59 20.56 30.64
CA SER A 12 10.23 20.18 29.27
C SER A 12 10.64 18.73 29.04
N LEU A 13 9.67 17.81 29.03
CA LEU A 13 9.86 16.45 28.50
C LEU A 13 10.15 16.58 27.00
N VAL A 14 11.42 16.52 26.64
CA VAL A 14 11.83 16.38 25.24
C VAL A 14 11.48 14.95 24.84
N PHE A 15 10.34 14.78 24.16
CA PHE A 15 10.08 13.56 23.42
C PHE A 15 11.09 13.50 22.27
N THR A 16 12.17 12.75 22.49
CA THR A 16 13.07 12.36 21.40
C THR A 16 12.28 11.38 20.53
N TRP A 17 11.84 11.85 19.36
CA TRP A 17 11.40 10.95 18.31
C TRP A 17 12.61 10.11 17.94
N SER A 18 12.61 8.84 18.33
CA SER A 18 13.63 7.90 17.87
C SER A 18 13.41 7.76 16.38
N VAL A 19 14.32 8.32 15.58
CA VAL A 19 14.39 8.05 14.15
C VAL A 19 14.84 6.59 14.02
N GLN A 20 13.91 5.72 13.68
CA GLN A 20 14.17 4.30 13.40
C GLN A 20 14.18 4.12 11.89
N ALA A 21 15.02 3.25 11.37
CA ALA A 21 14.94 2.79 9.99
C ALA A 21 14.52 1.32 10.04
N THR A 22 13.35 1.04 9.51
CA THR A 22 12.63 -0.18 9.86
C THR A 22 12.73 -1.21 8.73
N ILE A 23 13.17 -2.43 9.04
CA ILE A 23 13.00 -3.58 8.14
C ILE A 23 11.75 -4.33 8.56
N VAL A 24 10.87 -4.55 7.58
CA VAL A 24 9.71 -5.42 7.74
C VAL A 24 9.86 -6.68 6.89
N GLU A 25 9.51 -7.82 7.45
CA GLU A 25 9.37 -9.09 6.73
C GLU A 25 7.90 -9.30 6.36
N PHE A 26 7.63 -9.44 5.07
CA PHE A 26 6.36 -9.95 4.55
C PHE A 26 6.44 -11.48 4.53
N ARG A 27 5.57 -12.14 5.29
CA ARG A 27 5.40 -13.60 5.23
C ARG A 27 4.26 -13.91 4.30
N THR A 28 4.53 -14.69 3.27
CA THR A 28 3.53 -14.97 2.23
C THR A 28 3.42 -16.44 1.91
N SER A 29 2.28 -16.84 1.33
CA SER A 29 2.06 -18.22 0.88
C SER A 29 2.96 -18.68 -0.28
N LEU A 30 3.81 -17.78 -0.81
CA LEU A 30 4.81 -18.05 -1.85
C LEU A 30 6.26 -17.80 -1.42
N GLY A 31 6.49 -17.50 -0.14
CA GLY A 31 7.81 -17.23 0.42
C GLY A 31 7.88 -15.88 1.13
N ASN A 32 8.88 -15.74 1.99
CA ASN A 32 9.07 -14.51 2.77
C ASN A 32 10.02 -13.57 2.04
N PHE A 33 9.85 -12.27 2.26
CA PHE A 33 10.80 -11.27 1.79
C PHE A 33 10.83 -10.05 2.69
N GLU A 34 11.98 -9.38 2.71
CA GLU A 34 12.20 -8.18 3.52
C GLU A 34 12.10 -6.90 2.70
N VAL A 35 11.62 -5.84 3.34
CA VAL A 35 11.55 -4.47 2.81
C VAL A 35 12.21 -3.53 3.82
N ASN A 36 13.18 -2.75 3.34
CA ASN A 36 13.76 -1.64 4.08
C ASN A 36 12.90 -0.41 3.87
N LEU A 37 12.41 0.20 4.95
CA LEU A 37 11.58 1.40 4.89
C LEU A 37 12.45 2.68 4.84
N PHE A 38 11.88 3.74 4.26
CA PHE A 38 12.51 5.05 4.14
C PHE A 38 11.97 6.03 5.19
N ASP A 39 12.07 5.65 6.47
CA ASP A 39 11.48 6.33 7.61
C ASP A 39 11.86 7.82 7.70
N GLU A 40 13.10 8.19 7.35
CA GLU A 40 13.57 9.57 7.35
C GLU A 40 13.02 10.41 6.18
N ILE A 41 12.88 9.79 5.01
CA ILE A 41 12.54 10.49 3.77
C ILE A 41 11.03 10.66 3.67
N THR A 42 10.26 9.62 3.99
CA THR A 42 8.79 9.59 3.92
C THR A 42 8.16 9.21 5.27
N PRO A 43 8.40 10.00 6.34
CA PRO A 43 8.07 9.63 7.71
C PRO A 43 6.58 9.44 7.96
N LYS A 44 5.71 10.26 7.34
CA LYS A 44 4.27 10.14 7.56
C LYS A 44 3.73 8.86 6.96
N THR A 45 4.24 8.50 5.79
CA THR A 45 3.84 7.30 5.06
C THR A 45 4.32 6.04 5.77
N VAL A 46 5.58 6.02 6.22
CA VAL A 46 6.13 4.91 7.00
C VAL A 46 5.39 4.74 8.31
N ALA A 47 5.14 5.83 9.07
CA ALA A 47 4.36 5.77 10.29
C ALA A 47 2.95 5.20 10.07
N ASN A 48 2.26 5.63 9.00
CA ASN A 48 0.95 5.09 8.62
C ASN A 48 1.03 3.57 8.33
N PHE A 49 2.01 3.14 7.53
CA PHE A 49 2.18 1.73 7.17
C PHE A 49 2.50 0.86 8.40
N LEU A 50 3.45 1.29 9.24
CA LEU A 50 3.82 0.57 10.46
C LEU A 50 2.64 0.48 11.44
N GLN A 51 1.77 1.48 11.48
CA GLN A 51 0.56 1.41 12.31
C GLN A 51 -0.39 0.28 11.87
N TYR A 52 -0.46 -0.04 10.57
CA TYR A 52 -1.21 -1.21 10.07
C TYR A 52 -0.50 -2.53 10.38
N VAL A 53 0.84 -2.52 10.36
CA VAL A 53 1.68 -3.68 10.71
C VAL A 53 1.53 -4.03 12.19
N GLU A 54 1.66 -3.06 13.09
CA GLU A 54 1.53 -3.24 14.54
C GLU A 54 0.15 -3.72 14.98
N GLU A 55 -0.90 -3.34 14.23
CA GLU A 55 -2.28 -3.78 14.46
C GLU A 55 -2.64 -5.07 13.73
N GLU A 56 -1.66 -5.73 13.11
CA GLU A 56 -1.83 -6.96 12.33
C GLU A 56 -2.91 -6.83 11.23
N SER A 57 -3.16 -5.61 10.74
CA SER A 57 -4.23 -5.34 9.77
C SER A 57 -4.01 -6.03 8.43
N TYR A 58 -2.76 -6.42 8.14
CA TYR A 58 -2.38 -7.16 6.95
C TYR A 58 -2.42 -8.69 7.12
N HIS A 59 -2.80 -9.21 8.30
CA HIS A 59 -2.95 -10.64 8.55
C HIS A 59 -3.98 -11.27 7.61
N ASN A 60 -3.58 -12.35 6.92
CA ASN A 60 -4.35 -13.01 5.87
C ASN A 60 -4.88 -12.03 4.79
N SER A 61 -4.17 -10.92 4.57
CA SER A 61 -4.45 -10.02 3.45
C SER A 61 -4.02 -10.67 2.14
N VAL A 62 -4.52 -10.16 1.02
CA VAL A 62 -4.24 -10.77 -0.30
C VAL A 62 -3.60 -9.77 -1.24
N ILE A 63 -2.74 -10.28 -2.13
CA ILE A 63 -2.43 -9.59 -3.37
C ILE A 63 -3.70 -9.59 -4.21
N HIS A 64 -4.38 -8.45 -4.29
CA HIS A 64 -5.68 -8.35 -4.95
C HIS A 64 -5.58 -7.77 -6.37
N ARG A 65 -4.40 -7.29 -6.77
CA ARG A 65 -4.18 -6.80 -8.13
C ARG A 65 -2.74 -7.05 -8.56
N LEU A 66 -2.60 -7.68 -9.71
CA LEU A 66 -1.35 -7.82 -10.46
C LEU A 66 -1.55 -7.19 -11.84
N VAL A 67 -0.62 -6.32 -12.23
CA VAL A 67 -0.45 -5.86 -13.61
C VAL A 67 0.98 -6.20 -14.02
N PRO A 68 1.19 -7.15 -14.95
CA PRO A 68 2.52 -7.53 -15.42
C PRO A 68 3.33 -6.32 -15.88
N ASP A 69 4.64 -6.36 -15.64
CA ASP A 69 5.60 -5.30 -15.97
C ASP A 69 5.26 -3.91 -15.42
N PHE A 70 4.35 -3.85 -14.44
CA PHE A 70 3.93 -2.62 -13.79
C PHE A 70 3.96 -2.78 -12.26
N VAL A 71 2.93 -3.39 -11.66
CA VAL A 71 2.80 -3.45 -10.20
C VAL A 71 2.14 -4.71 -9.65
N VAL A 72 2.52 -5.07 -8.43
CA VAL A 72 1.82 -6.00 -7.53
C VAL A 72 1.24 -5.21 -6.37
N GLN A 73 -0.07 -5.29 -6.14
CA GLN A 73 -0.79 -4.44 -5.19
C GLN A 73 -1.55 -5.27 -4.14
N GLY A 74 -1.42 -4.83 -2.89
CA GLY A 74 -1.93 -5.50 -1.68
C GLY A 74 -2.43 -4.51 -0.62
N GLY A 75 -2.77 -5.05 0.56
CA GLY A 75 -3.14 -4.24 1.73
C GLY A 75 -4.57 -3.71 1.78
N GLY A 76 -5.39 -3.99 0.76
CA GLY A 76 -6.78 -3.52 0.68
C GLY A 76 -7.83 -4.53 1.13
N PHE A 77 -7.53 -5.82 1.03
CA PHE A 77 -8.49 -6.90 1.25
C PHE A 77 -7.87 -8.08 1.98
N ALA A 78 -8.67 -8.77 2.79
CA ALA A 78 -8.31 -9.97 3.53
C ALA A 78 -9.28 -11.12 3.28
N TYR A 79 -8.74 -12.33 3.38
CA TYR A 79 -9.49 -13.57 3.25
C TYR A 79 -9.89 -14.11 4.62
N SER A 80 -11.19 -14.32 4.84
CA SER A 80 -11.73 -14.82 6.12
C SER A 80 -12.23 -16.26 6.04
N GLY A 81 -11.77 -17.03 5.06
CA GLY A 81 -12.20 -18.42 4.83
C GLY A 81 -13.23 -18.60 3.71
N GLU A 82 -13.83 -17.52 3.21
CA GLU A 82 -14.76 -17.56 2.08
C GLU A 82 -14.67 -16.30 1.21
N LEU A 83 -15.27 -16.36 0.02
CA LEU A 83 -15.48 -15.19 -0.84
C LEU A 83 -16.87 -14.58 -0.57
N PRO A 84 -17.06 -13.25 -0.76
CA PRO A 84 -16.08 -12.28 -1.27
C PRO A 84 -15.00 -11.92 -0.24
N LEU A 85 -13.89 -11.37 -0.72
CA LEU A 85 -12.84 -10.84 0.16
C LEU A 85 -13.37 -9.66 0.99
N ASN A 86 -12.91 -9.55 2.24
CA ASN A 86 -13.30 -8.45 3.11
C ASN A 86 -12.36 -7.27 2.93
N ALA A 87 -12.91 -6.06 2.86
CA ALA A 87 -12.09 -4.86 2.88
C ALA A 87 -11.38 -4.71 4.24
N ILE A 88 -10.08 -4.43 4.21
CA ILE A 88 -9.33 -4.05 5.41
C ILE A 88 -9.78 -2.63 5.80
N PRO A 89 -10.17 -2.38 7.07
CA PRO A 89 -10.58 -1.05 7.51
C PRO A 89 -9.53 0.02 7.23
N ALA A 90 -9.92 1.07 6.51
CA ALA A 90 -9.05 2.20 6.22
C ALA A 90 -9.05 3.22 7.37
N ARG A 91 -7.90 3.87 7.57
CA ARG A 91 -7.70 4.98 8.51
C ARG A 91 -7.88 6.30 7.80
N ALA A 92 -7.64 7.39 8.53
CA ALA A 92 -7.50 8.71 7.92
C ALA A 92 -6.42 8.68 6.84
N ALA A 93 -6.66 9.39 5.74
CA ALA A 93 -5.71 9.44 4.64
C ALA A 93 -4.42 10.16 5.06
N VAL A 94 -3.28 9.66 4.59
CA VAL A 94 -1.96 10.25 4.81
C VAL A 94 -1.63 11.29 3.72
N GLN A 95 -0.91 12.34 4.10
CA GLN A 95 -0.38 13.31 3.16
C GLN A 95 0.64 12.66 2.23
N ASN A 96 0.60 13.00 0.95
CA ASN A 96 1.55 12.52 -0.05
C ASN A 96 2.95 13.09 0.20
N GLU A 97 3.98 12.24 0.09
CA GLU A 97 5.40 12.59 0.22
C GLU A 97 6.19 12.05 -1.00
N PRO A 98 5.89 12.46 -2.24
CA PRO A 98 6.41 11.87 -3.48
C PRO A 98 7.89 12.26 -3.76
N LYS A 99 8.77 12.10 -2.78
CA LYS A 99 10.18 12.54 -2.80
C LYS A 99 11.11 11.57 -3.52
N LEU A 100 10.71 10.31 -3.64
CA LEU A 100 11.50 9.23 -4.24
C LEU A 100 10.80 8.69 -5.49
N SER A 101 11.60 8.24 -6.45
CA SER A 101 11.18 7.80 -7.77
C SER A 101 10.67 6.36 -7.76
N ASN A 102 9.58 6.09 -8.48
CA ASN A 102 8.94 4.78 -8.60
C ASN A 102 9.75 3.84 -9.52
N ARG A 103 10.87 3.35 -8.99
CA ARG A 103 11.78 2.42 -9.66
C ARG A 103 11.45 0.97 -9.33
N LYS A 104 11.92 0.04 -10.17
CA LYS A 104 11.79 -1.40 -9.91
C LYS A 104 12.28 -1.75 -8.50
N GLY A 105 11.51 -2.56 -7.78
CA GLY A 105 11.81 -3.00 -6.41
C GLY A 105 11.44 -2.01 -5.30
N THR A 106 10.88 -0.85 -5.64
CA THR A 106 10.33 0.05 -4.61
C THR A 106 8.91 -0.35 -4.21
N ILE A 107 8.54 -0.07 -2.96
CA ILE A 107 7.16 -0.11 -2.48
C ILE A 107 6.62 1.32 -2.37
N ALA A 108 5.39 1.53 -2.83
CA ALA A 108 4.72 2.83 -2.81
C ALA A 108 3.25 2.73 -2.41
N MET A 109 2.67 3.83 -1.94
CA MET A 109 1.27 3.88 -1.52
C MET A 109 0.32 4.00 -2.71
N ALA A 110 -0.72 3.16 -2.76
CA ALA A 110 -1.82 3.33 -3.71
C ALA A 110 -2.75 4.48 -3.26
N LYS A 111 -3.41 5.11 -4.24
CA LYS A 111 -4.25 6.29 -4.03
C LYS A 111 -5.48 6.25 -4.92
N LEU A 112 -6.50 7.02 -4.53
CA LEU A 112 -7.62 7.34 -5.38
C LEU A 112 -7.19 8.30 -6.49
N GLU A 113 -7.75 8.10 -7.68
CA GLU A 113 -7.52 8.95 -8.84
C GLU A 113 -7.92 10.41 -8.56
N ASN A 114 -7.12 11.35 -9.05
CA ASN A 114 -7.28 12.81 -8.87
C ASN A 114 -7.40 13.27 -7.41
N ARG A 115 -6.87 12.48 -6.47
CA ARG A 115 -6.85 12.78 -5.04
C ARG A 115 -5.45 12.49 -4.48
N PRO A 116 -4.51 13.44 -4.57
CA PRO A 116 -3.11 13.20 -4.25
C PRO A 116 -2.87 12.81 -2.79
N ASN A 117 -3.71 13.22 -1.83
CA ASN A 117 -3.59 12.93 -0.40
C ASN A 117 -4.66 11.92 0.08
N SER A 118 -4.83 10.81 -0.65
CA SER A 118 -5.89 9.81 -0.38
C SER A 118 -5.38 8.43 0.02
N ALA A 119 -4.06 8.25 0.16
CA ALA A 119 -3.46 6.99 0.56
C ALA A 119 -3.89 6.59 1.98
N THR A 120 -4.18 5.29 2.19
CA THR A 120 -4.55 4.72 3.50
C THR A 120 -3.80 3.41 3.76
N ASN A 121 -4.40 2.24 3.47
CA ASN A 121 -3.84 0.92 3.76
C ASN A 121 -3.24 0.20 2.55
N GLN A 122 -3.54 0.64 1.34
CA GLN A 122 -3.11 -0.05 0.12
C GLN A 122 -1.72 0.40 -0.33
N TRP A 123 -0.91 -0.57 -0.70
CA TRP A 123 0.45 -0.39 -1.21
C TRP A 123 0.65 -1.24 -2.47
N PHE A 124 1.67 -0.89 -3.25
CA PHE A 124 2.11 -1.68 -4.38
C PHE A 124 3.62 -1.74 -4.48
N PHE A 125 4.14 -2.85 -5.00
CA PHE A 125 5.53 -3.00 -5.43
C PHE A 125 5.65 -2.70 -6.92
N ASN A 126 6.66 -1.91 -7.28
CA ASN A 126 7.03 -1.64 -8.66
C ASN A 126 7.80 -2.82 -9.26
N LEU A 127 7.25 -3.47 -10.30
CA LEU A 127 7.91 -4.56 -11.03
C LEU A 127 8.87 -4.05 -12.13
N ASN A 128 8.74 -2.77 -12.48
CA ASN A 128 9.51 -2.09 -13.52
C ASN A 128 9.75 -0.62 -13.11
N ASP A 129 10.51 0.10 -13.93
CA ASP A 129 10.78 1.52 -13.75
C ASP A 129 9.58 2.37 -14.21
N ASN A 130 8.63 2.57 -13.30
CA ASN A 130 7.35 3.24 -13.54
C ASN A 130 7.37 4.76 -13.30
N HIS A 131 8.57 5.32 -13.11
CA HIS A 131 8.77 6.75 -12.84
C HIS A 131 8.34 7.66 -14.02
N ALA A 132 8.57 7.22 -15.26
CA ALA A 132 8.34 7.97 -16.48
C ALA A 132 7.59 7.14 -17.53
N GLY A 133 7.04 7.80 -18.55
CA GLY A 133 6.31 7.11 -19.63
C GLY A 133 4.83 6.92 -19.32
N GLN A 134 4.29 5.73 -19.61
CA GLN A 134 2.89 5.41 -19.37
C GLN A 134 2.80 4.08 -18.61
N PRO A 135 2.49 4.08 -17.30
CA PRO A 135 2.12 5.24 -16.46
C PRO A 135 3.32 6.01 -15.88
N GLN A 136 3.17 7.32 -15.69
CA GLN A 136 4.19 8.23 -15.14
C GLN A 136 3.98 8.45 -13.64
N LEU A 137 4.34 7.48 -12.80
CA LEU A 137 4.00 7.50 -11.36
C LEU A 137 4.71 8.59 -10.56
N ASP A 138 5.77 9.19 -11.07
CA ASP A 138 6.47 10.27 -10.35
C ASP A 138 5.73 11.61 -10.42
N THR A 139 4.80 11.79 -11.37
CA THR A 139 4.06 13.05 -11.53
C THR A 139 2.55 12.88 -11.58
N GLN A 140 2.08 11.74 -12.10
CA GLN A 140 0.65 11.44 -12.18
C GLN A 140 0.00 11.49 -10.79
N ASN A 141 -1.17 12.13 -10.70
CA ASN A 141 -1.92 12.28 -9.45
C ASN A 141 -1.08 12.86 -8.29
N GLY A 142 -0.22 13.84 -8.63
CA GLY A 142 0.73 14.48 -7.70
C GLY A 142 1.87 13.56 -7.26
N GLY A 143 2.18 12.52 -8.02
CA GLY A 143 3.21 11.52 -7.73
C GLY A 143 2.77 10.49 -6.69
N PHE A 144 3.34 9.28 -6.73
CA PHE A 144 3.07 8.22 -5.75
C PHE A 144 4.22 8.08 -4.76
N THR A 145 3.89 8.04 -3.46
CA THR A 145 4.90 8.05 -2.39
C THR A 145 5.57 6.69 -2.27
N VAL A 146 6.81 6.58 -2.74
CA VAL A 146 7.73 5.47 -2.45
C VAL A 146 8.21 5.59 -1.00
N PHE A 147 8.03 4.53 -0.22
CA PHE A 147 8.34 4.53 1.22
C PHE A 147 9.21 3.36 1.67
N GLY A 148 9.71 2.56 0.73
CA GLY A 148 10.70 1.52 1.01
C GLY A 148 11.21 0.83 -0.26
N GLN A 149 12.11 -0.12 -0.06
CA GLN A 149 12.71 -0.93 -1.11
C GLN A 149 12.83 -2.38 -0.65
N ILE A 150 12.38 -3.29 -1.51
CA ILE A 150 12.48 -4.73 -1.29
C ILE A 150 13.93 -5.21 -1.45
N SER A 151 14.31 -6.20 -0.65
CA SER A 151 15.56 -6.94 -0.82
C SER A 151 15.67 -7.60 -2.20
N GLU A 152 16.90 -7.86 -2.63
CA GLU A 152 17.18 -8.54 -3.91
C GLU A 152 16.55 -9.94 -3.95
N GLN A 153 16.66 -10.71 -2.85
CA GLN A 153 16.00 -12.02 -2.71
C GLN A 153 14.48 -11.89 -2.81
N GLY A 154 13.90 -10.81 -2.28
CA GLY A 154 12.48 -10.55 -2.39
C GLY A 154 11.99 -10.30 -3.81
N MET A 155 12.86 -9.83 -4.72
CA MET A 155 12.50 -9.67 -6.13
C MET A 155 12.21 -11.00 -6.82
N GLU A 156 12.83 -12.10 -6.39
CA GLU A 156 12.53 -13.44 -6.92
C GLU A 156 11.11 -13.88 -6.54
N ILE A 157 10.67 -13.57 -5.32
CA ILE A 157 9.31 -13.85 -4.85
C ILE A 157 8.28 -13.01 -5.62
N LEU A 158 8.55 -11.71 -5.83
CA LEU A 158 7.68 -10.86 -6.65
C LEU A 158 7.61 -11.34 -8.11
N ALA A 159 8.72 -11.84 -8.67
CA ALA A 159 8.73 -12.42 -10.01
C ALA A 159 7.87 -13.70 -10.09
N ALA A 160 7.93 -14.56 -9.06
CA ALA A 160 7.07 -15.73 -8.96
C ALA A 160 5.58 -15.36 -8.88
N ILE A 161 5.23 -14.32 -8.10
CA ILE A 161 3.84 -13.79 -8.04
C ILE A 161 3.42 -13.24 -9.41
N ALA A 162 4.30 -12.49 -10.08
CA ALA A 162 4.01 -11.86 -11.37
C ALA A 162 3.81 -12.88 -12.51
N ALA A 163 4.31 -14.10 -12.37
CA ALA A 163 4.13 -15.19 -13.32
C ALA A 163 2.78 -15.91 -13.20
N LEU A 164 1.99 -15.63 -12.16
CA LEU A 164 0.73 -16.32 -11.92
C LEU A 164 -0.37 -15.93 -12.92
N PRO A 165 -1.28 -16.86 -13.26
CA PRO A 165 -2.51 -16.52 -13.95
C PRO A 165 -3.37 -15.61 -13.06
N ARG A 166 -4.11 -14.72 -13.70
CA ARG A 166 -4.88 -13.67 -13.03
C ARG A 166 -6.34 -13.76 -13.41
N PHE A 167 -7.21 -13.61 -12.41
CA PHE A 167 -8.63 -13.83 -12.52
C PHE A 167 -9.41 -12.63 -11.99
N ASN A 168 -10.72 -12.62 -12.26
CA ASN A 168 -11.64 -11.64 -11.70
C ASN A 168 -12.46 -12.29 -10.58
N LEU A 169 -12.40 -11.72 -9.37
CA LEU A 169 -13.20 -12.12 -8.21
C LEU A 169 -14.08 -10.96 -7.70
N GLY A 170 -14.71 -10.22 -8.61
CA GLY A 170 -15.66 -9.14 -8.30
C GLY A 170 -14.95 -7.82 -8.00
N ALA A 171 -14.75 -7.48 -6.72
CA ALA A 171 -14.09 -6.23 -6.33
C ALA A 171 -12.61 -6.16 -6.77
N ALA A 172 -12.01 -7.31 -7.09
CA ALA A 172 -10.64 -7.45 -7.56
C ALA A 172 -10.62 -8.09 -8.96
N ASN A 173 -10.35 -7.29 -9.99
CA ASN A 173 -10.48 -7.70 -11.41
C ASN A 173 -9.21 -8.36 -12.00
N SER A 174 -8.11 -8.43 -11.25
CA SER A 174 -6.82 -8.94 -11.72
C SER A 174 -6.03 -9.61 -10.59
N ILE A 175 -6.69 -10.52 -9.86
CA ILE A 175 -6.08 -11.21 -8.72
C ILE A 175 -5.21 -12.37 -9.20
N PRO A 176 -3.92 -12.42 -8.86
CA PRO A 176 -3.07 -13.58 -9.17
C PRO A 176 -3.46 -14.77 -8.30
N LEU A 177 -3.70 -15.93 -8.92
CA LEU A 177 -4.04 -17.17 -8.23
C LEU A 177 -3.00 -18.25 -8.51
N ARG A 178 -2.55 -18.93 -7.45
CA ARG A 178 -1.71 -20.14 -7.54
C ARG A 178 -2.59 -21.38 -7.70
N ASN A 179 -2.09 -22.39 -8.41
CA ASN A 179 -2.78 -23.68 -8.60
C ASN A 179 -4.24 -23.54 -9.08
N TYR A 180 -4.56 -22.51 -9.87
CA TYR A 180 -5.91 -22.24 -10.35
C TYR A 180 -5.83 -21.86 -11.84
N THR A 181 -6.57 -22.59 -12.67
CA THR A 181 -6.48 -22.49 -14.13
C THR A 181 -7.74 -21.88 -14.74
N ASN A 182 -7.67 -21.50 -16.02
CA ASN A 182 -8.85 -21.09 -16.78
C ASN A 182 -9.92 -22.20 -16.85
N ALA A 183 -9.52 -23.47 -16.85
CA ALA A 183 -10.44 -24.59 -16.82
C ALA A 183 -11.17 -24.68 -15.47
N ASP A 184 -10.47 -24.43 -14.36
CA ASP A 184 -11.07 -24.37 -13.02
C ASP A 184 -12.09 -23.22 -12.92
N ALA A 185 -11.73 -22.04 -13.46
CA ALA A 185 -12.61 -20.89 -13.55
C ALA A 185 -13.87 -21.19 -14.38
N ALA A 186 -13.71 -21.80 -15.55
CA ALA A 186 -14.83 -22.17 -16.42
C ALA A 186 -15.74 -23.24 -15.79
N ALA A 187 -15.17 -24.12 -14.96
CA ALA A 187 -15.91 -25.11 -14.20
C ALA A 187 -16.58 -24.55 -12.93
N GLY A 188 -16.40 -23.26 -12.62
CA GLY A 188 -16.97 -22.63 -11.43
C GLY A 188 -16.40 -23.17 -10.12
N LYS A 189 -15.16 -23.66 -10.11
CA LYS A 189 -14.51 -24.12 -8.88
C LYS A 189 -14.37 -22.95 -7.90
N THR A 190 -14.56 -23.23 -6.63
CA THR A 190 -14.39 -22.22 -5.59
C THR A 190 -12.92 -21.93 -5.37
N VAL A 191 -12.54 -20.65 -5.37
CA VAL A 191 -11.19 -20.21 -4.97
C VAL A 191 -11.09 -20.31 -3.45
N THR A 192 -10.01 -20.92 -2.97
CA THR A 192 -9.73 -21.09 -1.54
C THR A 192 -8.41 -20.41 -1.15
N ALA A 193 -8.04 -20.47 0.14
CA ALA A 193 -6.71 -20.05 0.61
C ALA A 193 -5.55 -20.71 -0.16
N GLU A 194 -5.73 -21.95 -0.63
CA GLU A 194 -4.69 -22.64 -1.40
C GLU A 194 -4.45 -22.00 -2.77
N ASN A 195 -5.40 -21.21 -3.27
CA ASN A 195 -5.27 -20.52 -4.54
C ASN A 195 -4.83 -19.07 -4.40
N LEU A 196 -5.00 -18.46 -3.23
CA LEU A 196 -4.68 -17.05 -3.02
C LEU A 196 -3.18 -16.85 -2.72
N VAL A 197 -2.63 -15.74 -3.17
CA VAL A 197 -1.36 -15.21 -2.65
C VAL A 197 -1.68 -14.43 -1.38
N LEU A 198 -1.54 -15.11 -0.24
CA LEU A 198 -1.81 -14.55 1.08
C LEU A 198 -0.56 -13.86 1.60
N ILE A 199 -0.74 -12.68 2.20
CA ILE A 199 0.17 -12.09 3.16
C ILE A 199 -0.31 -12.59 4.53
N GLU A 200 0.40 -13.58 5.06
CA GLU A 200 0.05 -14.24 6.31
C GLU A 200 0.31 -13.31 7.49
N SER A 201 1.40 -12.53 7.41
CA SER A 201 1.71 -11.44 8.33
C SER A 201 2.74 -10.51 7.72
N VAL A 202 2.83 -9.30 8.28
CA VAL A 202 3.97 -8.41 8.10
C VAL A 202 4.51 -8.15 9.50
N VAL A 203 5.81 -8.30 9.71
CA VAL A 203 6.42 -8.15 11.04
C VAL A 203 7.66 -7.27 10.97
N ILE A 204 7.92 -6.50 12.02
CA ILE A 204 9.15 -5.71 12.15
C ILE A 204 10.27 -6.66 12.59
N VAL A 205 11.33 -6.77 11.78
CA VAL A 205 12.48 -7.66 12.07
C VAL A 205 13.74 -6.91 12.49
N ASP A 206 13.87 -5.64 12.11
CA ASP A 206 14.94 -4.76 12.57
C ASP A 206 14.43 -3.31 12.67
N ALA A 207 14.66 -2.68 13.82
CA ALA A 207 14.25 -1.29 14.10
C ALA A 207 15.46 -0.38 14.40
N ARG A 208 16.67 -0.77 14.00
CA ARG A 208 17.89 0.06 14.15
C ARG A 208 17.78 1.36 13.34
N SER A 209 18.57 2.38 13.71
CA SER A 209 18.38 3.75 13.24
C SER A 209 18.69 4.02 11.75
N ASN A 210 19.40 3.14 11.03
CA ASN A 210 19.63 3.34 9.59
C ASN A 210 19.89 2.02 8.83
N THR A 211 18.86 1.19 8.68
CA THR A 211 18.90 -0.03 7.84
C THR A 211 18.94 0.31 6.35
N ALA A 212 18.43 1.47 5.96
CA ALA A 212 18.52 2.01 4.60
C ALA A 212 19.87 2.69 4.27
N ALA A 213 20.85 2.74 5.18
CA ALA A 213 22.11 3.48 4.98
C ALA A 213 22.90 3.05 3.75
N GLY A 214 22.79 1.76 3.38
CA GLY A 214 23.42 1.19 2.20
C GLY A 214 22.58 1.29 0.92
N LEU A 215 21.33 1.76 1.02
CA LEU A 215 20.44 1.94 -0.12
C LEU A 215 20.63 3.33 -0.73
N ASN A 216 20.54 3.39 -2.05
CA ASN A 216 20.65 4.63 -2.81
C ASN A 216 19.35 4.87 -3.59
N PRO A 217 18.23 5.21 -2.93
CA PRO A 217 16.97 5.45 -3.62
C PRO A 217 17.09 6.67 -4.53
N VAL A 218 16.50 6.59 -5.72
CA VAL A 218 16.52 7.68 -6.70
C VAL A 218 15.50 8.74 -6.28
N ALA A 219 15.91 10.01 -6.19
CA ALA A 219 15.01 11.11 -5.91
C ALA A 219 14.02 11.34 -7.06
N ASN A 220 12.78 11.72 -6.73
CA ASN A 220 11.81 12.17 -7.71
C ASN A 220 12.08 13.64 -8.07
N THR A 221 12.76 13.85 -9.19
CA THR A 221 13.08 15.20 -9.70
C THR A 221 12.03 15.75 -10.67
N LEU A 222 10.99 14.97 -10.99
CA LEU A 222 10.00 15.33 -12.01
C LEU A 222 8.81 16.11 -11.42
N ILE A 223 8.54 15.96 -10.12
CA ILE A 223 7.35 16.52 -9.48
C ILE A 223 7.37 18.06 -9.40
N GLU A 224 8.55 18.66 -9.18
CA GLU A 224 8.70 20.12 -9.09
C GLU A 224 8.79 20.80 -10.47
N GLN A 225 8.96 20.03 -11.55
CA GLN A 225 9.09 20.56 -12.91
C GLN A 225 7.73 20.78 -13.59
N GLN A 226 6.62 20.39 -12.95
CA GLN A 226 5.29 20.64 -13.49
C GLN A 226 4.79 22.03 -13.09
N PRO A 227 4.25 22.83 -14.04
CA PRO A 227 3.58 24.08 -13.70
C PRO A 227 2.40 23.80 -12.74
N PRO A 228 2.00 24.78 -11.91
CA PRO A 228 0.89 24.60 -10.98
C PRO A 228 -0.34 24.08 -11.72
N GLN A 229 -0.87 22.93 -11.29
CA GLN A 229 -2.13 22.43 -11.84
C GLN A 229 -3.27 23.30 -11.30
N ASP A 230 -3.80 24.17 -12.16
CA ASP A 230 -5.08 24.82 -11.90
C ASP A 230 -6.16 23.74 -11.79
N ASN A 231 -6.77 23.62 -10.61
CA ASN A 231 -7.83 22.65 -10.30
C ASN A 231 -9.17 22.95 -11.02
N ASN A 232 -9.13 23.59 -12.20
CA ASN A 232 -10.28 23.98 -13.00
C ASN A 232 -9.99 23.72 -14.48
N SER A 233 -9.94 22.46 -14.88
CA SER A 233 -10.35 22.10 -16.24
C SER A 233 -10.89 20.68 -16.26
N ASP A 234 -12.20 20.59 -16.47
CA ASP A 234 -12.84 19.40 -17.04
C ASP A 234 -12.23 19.16 -18.42
N ASN A 235 -11.32 18.20 -18.50
CA ASN A 235 -10.93 17.62 -19.77
C ASN A 235 -11.09 16.11 -19.67
N GLY A 236 -12.30 15.66 -20.05
CA GLY A 236 -12.62 14.26 -20.25
C GLY A 236 -11.75 13.68 -21.36
N GLY A 237 -10.77 12.86 -20.97
CA GLY A 237 -9.90 12.11 -21.86
C GLY A 237 -9.53 10.78 -21.20
N SER A 238 -10.31 9.76 -21.51
CA SER A 238 -10.11 8.32 -21.27
C SER A 238 -8.77 7.84 -20.67
N LEU A 239 -8.73 7.55 -19.36
CA LEU A 239 -7.80 6.59 -18.74
C LEU A 239 -8.48 5.84 -17.57
N ALA A 240 -9.54 5.08 -17.88
CA ALA A 240 -10.34 4.32 -16.91
C ALA A 240 -9.64 3.06 -16.32
N TRP A 241 -8.31 3.04 -16.19
CA TRP A 241 -7.55 1.82 -15.84
C TRP A 241 -6.96 1.79 -14.42
N LEU A 242 -7.19 2.82 -13.61
CA LEU A 242 -6.84 2.84 -12.18
C LEU A 242 -8.08 3.04 -11.30
N VAL A 243 -9.18 2.35 -11.64
CA VAL A 243 -10.28 2.18 -10.70
C VAL A 243 -9.80 1.27 -9.57
N VAL A 244 -9.51 1.87 -8.40
CA VAL A 244 -9.61 1.15 -7.14
C VAL A 244 -11.07 0.68 -7.07
N GLY A 245 -11.29 -0.62 -7.23
CA GLY A 245 -12.60 -1.25 -7.16
C GLY A 245 -13.19 -1.13 -5.75
N LEU A 246 -13.72 0.04 -5.41
CA LEU A 246 -14.60 0.24 -4.26
C LEU A 246 -16.02 -0.09 -4.70
N ALA A 247 -16.35 -1.38 -4.74
CA ALA A 247 -17.74 -1.83 -4.83
C ALA A 247 -18.27 -2.18 -3.42
N GLY A 248 -19.04 -1.26 -2.84
CA GLY A 248 -20.23 -1.61 -2.05
C GLY A 248 -20.12 -1.70 -0.53
N ILE A 249 -20.13 -0.56 0.18
CA ILE A 249 -20.82 -0.47 1.48
C ILE A 249 -21.78 0.72 1.44
N LEU A 250 -22.99 0.45 0.93
CA LEU A 250 -24.16 1.29 1.19
C LEU A 250 -25.29 0.39 1.73
N LEU A 251 -25.40 0.40 3.06
CA LEU A 251 -26.64 0.32 3.85
C LEU A 251 -27.68 -0.76 3.49
N VAL A 252 -27.61 -1.91 4.17
CA VAL A 252 -28.83 -2.63 4.59
C VAL A 252 -28.84 -2.76 6.10
N ARG A 253 -29.42 -1.76 6.77
CA ARG A 253 -29.79 -1.85 8.18
C ARG A 253 -31.23 -1.33 8.34
N ARG A 254 -32.18 -2.28 8.36
CA ARG A 254 -33.35 -2.37 9.27
C ARG A 254 -34.45 -3.24 8.64
N ARG A 255 -34.43 -4.55 8.94
CA ARG A 255 -35.68 -5.31 9.11
C ARG A 255 -35.93 -5.42 10.60
N ARG A 256 -36.78 -4.55 11.15
CA ARG A 256 -37.44 -4.80 12.44
C ARG A 256 -38.78 -5.48 12.15
N LYS A 257 -38.94 -6.63 12.81
CA LYS A 257 -40.16 -7.43 12.95
C LYS A 257 -41.37 -6.56 13.29
N ARG A 258 -42.55 -6.88 12.75
CA ARG A 258 -43.81 -6.93 13.50
C ARG A 258 -44.67 -8.08 13.00
N LEU A 259 -44.89 -9.04 13.90
CA LEU A 259 -46.07 -9.89 13.96
C LEU A 259 -47.29 -8.98 14.16
N VAL A 260 -48.36 -9.15 13.37
CA VAL A 260 -49.63 -9.84 13.70
C VAL A 260 -50.23 -10.25 12.37
#